data_AF-A0A2H0DRU2-F1
#
_entry.id   AF-A0A2H0DRU2-F1
#
_cell.length_a   1.000
_cell.length_b   1.000
_cell.length_c   1.000
_cell.angle_alpha   90.00
_cell.angle_beta   90.00
_cell.angle_gamma   90.00
#
_symmetry.space_group_name_H-M   'P 1'
#
loop_
_entity.id
_entity.type
_entity.pdbx_description
1 polymer ?
#
loop_
_entity_poly.entity_id
_entity_poly.type
_entity_poly.pdbx_seq_one_letter_code
_entity_poly.pdbx_strand_id
1 'polypeptide(L)'
;MKSAILILLISGSGTFVAAEDPAVPAAAPMSVCTPQTETAEPMQGCTEHLSRVGDGYENAWKEWKAFARSASNRLKVVMEKEEGAKKKIQENAAEINTLKFKKSRADKGRIKDLEKENKSLWKTLKGIEGEKSRLCREISKEGARKHGALSDSLSALWKEARGALR
;
A
#
# COMPACT_ATOMS: atom_id res chain seq x y z
N MET A 1 -10.22 14.72 26.40
CA MET A 1 -10.12 13.46 27.16
C MET A 1 -10.62 12.33 26.26
N LYS A 2 -9.82 11.25 26.15
CA LYS A 2 -10.16 9.88 25.73
C LYS A 2 -10.91 9.67 24.40
N SER A 3 -10.20 9.10 23.42
CA SER A 3 -10.58 7.82 22.81
C SER A 3 -9.35 7.14 22.22
N ALA A 4 -8.89 6.11 22.92
CA ALA A 4 -8.05 5.04 22.41
C ALA A 4 -8.95 3.97 21.76
N ILE A 5 -8.31 2.91 21.21
CA ILE A 5 -8.83 1.62 20.71
C ILE A 5 -8.54 1.49 19.20
N LEU A 6 -7.91 0.45 18.67
CA LEU A 6 -7.20 -0.71 19.22
C LEU A 6 -6.56 -1.38 17.98
N ILE A 7 -5.28 -1.72 18.07
CA ILE A 7 -4.59 -2.57 17.08
C ILE A 7 -4.98 -4.01 17.38
N LEU A 8 -5.44 -4.77 16.38
CA LEU A 8 -5.57 -6.22 16.47
C LEU A 8 -4.81 -6.91 15.33
N LEU A 9 -3.62 -7.40 15.71
CA LEU A 9 -2.94 -8.54 15.11
C LEU A 9 -3.82 -9.79 15.28
N ILE A 10 -4.02 -10.56 14.21
CA ILE A 10 -4.35 -11.98 14.32
C ILE A 10 -3.53 -12.76 13.29
N SER A 11 -2.47 -13.39 13.79
CA SER A 11 -1.88 -14.62 13.25
C SER A 11 -2.43 -15.76 14.10
N GLY A 12 -2.98 -16.81 13.50
CA GLY A 12 -3.38 -18.00 14.25
C GLY A 12 -4.47 -18.83 13.59
N SER A 13 -4.06 -19.96 13.04
CA SER A 13 -4.84 -21.06 12.49
C SER A 13 -5.90 -21.59 13.47
N GLY A 14 -7.13 -21.81 13.00
CA GLY A 14 -8.18 -22.47 13.78
C GLY A 14 -9.50 -22.57 13.03
N THR A 15 -9.76 -23.75 12.47
CA THR A 15 -11.08 -24.36 12.17
C THR A 15 -12.25 -23.43 11.78
N PHE A 16 -12.55 -23.40 10.48
CA PHE A 16 -13.81 -22.92 9.91
C PHE A 16 -14.99 -23.71 10.49
N VAL A 17 -15.92 -23.02 11.17
CA VAL A 17 -17.29 -23.49 11.37
C VAL A 17 -18.16 -22.60 10.50
N ALA A 18 -18.81 -23.22 9.51
CA ALA A 18 -19.79 -22.57 8.66
C ALA A 18 -21.02 -22.19 9.52
N ALA A 19 -21.27 -20.89 9.66
CA ALA A 19 -22.51 -20.36 10.19
C ALA A 19 -23.42 -19.99 9.01
N GLU A 20 -24.65 -20.47 9.08
CA GLU A 20 -25.68 -20.45 8.05
C GLU A 20 -26.04 -19.05 7.54
N ASP A 21 -26.31 -18.96 6.24
CA ASP A 21 -26.78 -17.77 5.52
C ASP A 21 -28.06 -17.18 6.16
N PRO A 22 -28.14 -15.85 6.39
CA PRO A 22 -29.42 -15.21 6.63
C PRO A 22 -30.23 -15.18 5.33
N ALA A 23 -31.41 -15.81 5.36
CA ALA A 23 -32.37 -15.90 4.28
C ALA A 23 -32.68 -14.55 3.62
N VAL A 24 -32.41 -14.46 2.32
CA VAL A 24 -32.82 -13.36 1.44
C VAL A 24 -34.35 -13.40 1.30
N PRO A 25 -35.10 -12.33 1.64
CA PRO A 25 -36.52 -12.27 1.32
C PRO A 25 -36.71 -12.29 -0.21
N ALA A 26 -37.56 -13.20 -0.67
CA ALA A 26 -37.87 -13.41 -2.09
C ALA A 26 -38.25 -12.08 -2.78
N ALA A 27 -37.49 -11.72 -3.80
CA ALA A 27 -37.79 -10.59 -4.66
C ALA A 27 -39.12 -10.83 -5.38
N ALA A 28 -40.05 -9.88 -5.25
CA ALA A 28 -41.26 -9.83 -6.06
C ALA A 28 -40.88 -9.82 -7.56
N PRO A 29 -41.66 -10.47 -8.44
CA PRO A 29 -41.34 -10.56 -9.86
C PRO A 29 -41.22 -9.15 -10.45
N MET A 30 -40.02 -8.83 -10.92
CA MET A 30 -39.75 -7.62 -11.68
C MET A 30 -40.69 -7.61 -12.88
N SER A 31 -41.54 -6.58 -12.93
CA SER A 31 -42.31 -6.24 -14.13
C SER A 31 -41.32 -6.16 -15.30
N VAL A 32 -41.45 -7.10 -16.22
CA VAL A 32 -40.74 -7.10 -17.49
C VAL A 32 -41.17 -5.83 -18.22
N CYS A 33 -40.29 -4.83 -18.27
CA CYS A 33 -40.43 -3.74 -19.22
C CYS A 33 -40.42 -4.36 -20.61
N THR A 34 -41.60 -4.46 -21.22
CA THR A 34 -41.74 -4.72 -22.66
C THR A 34 -40.96 -3.65 -23.41
N PRO A 35 -40.14 -4.02 -24.41
CA PRO A 35 -39.48 -3.02 -25.23
C PRO A 35 -40.56 -2.31 -26.04
N GLN A 36 -40.85 -1.06 -25.69
CA GLN A 36 -41.56 -0.16 -26.60
C GLN A 36 -40.62 0.06 -27.80
N THR A 37 -40.96 -0.58 -28.91
CA THR A 37 -40.48 -0.21 -30.25
C THR A 37 -41.07 1.14 -30.62
N GLU A 38 -40.52 2.20 -30.05
CA GLU A 38 -40.51 3.52 -30.65
C GLU A 38 -39.10 3.76 -31.16
N THR A 39 -39.02 4.26 -32.39
CA THR A 39 -37.79 4.52 -33.15
C THR A 39 -36.68 5.05 -32.26
N ALA A 40 -35.71 4.18 -31.95
CA ALA A 40 -34.49 4.55 -31.26
C ALA A 40 -33.66 5.45 -32.17
N GLU A 41 -33.92 6.76 -32.12
CA GLU A 41 -32.87 7.71 -32.40
C GLU A 41 -31.70 7.34 -31.49
N PRO A 42 -30.48 7.24 -32.04
CA PRO A 42 -29.40 6.62 -31.31
C PRO A 42 -29.12 7.44 -30.05
N MET A 43 -29.14 6.78 -28.88
CA MET A 43 -28.57 7.29 -27.64
C MET A 43 -27.02 7.47 -27.73
N GLN A 44 -26.50 7.81 -28.91
CA GLN A 44 -25.08 8.01 -29.20
C GLN A 44 -24.50 9.12 -28.32
N GLY A 45 -25.22 10.23 -28.11
CA GLY A 45 -24.77 11.32 -27.24
C GLY A 45 -24.65 10.92 -25.76
N CYS A 46 -25.64 10.20 -25.22
CA CYS A 46 -25.61 9.71 -23.83
C CYS A 46 -24.48 8.71 -23.58
N THR A 47 -24.22 7.84 -24.56
CA THR A 47 -23.21 6.79 -24.47
C THR A 47 -21.80 7.39 -24.51
N GLU A 48 -21.58 8.44 -25.30
CA GLU A 48 -20.29 9.14 -25.39
C GLU A 48 -19.88 9.80 -24.06
N HIS A 49 -20.80 10.53 -23.42
CA HIS A 49 -20.54 11.19 -22.13
C HIS A 49 -20.27 10.20 -21.00
N LEU A 50 -20.99 9.07 -20.96
CA LEU A 50 -20.76 8.02 -19.96
C LEU A 50 -19.46 7.25 -20.23
N SER A 51 -19.10 7.02 -21.50
CA SER A 51 -17.83 6.39 -21.88
C SER A 51 -16.65 7.23 -21.41
N ARG A 52 -16.72 8.56 -21.58
CA ARG A 52 -15.69 9.49 -21.12
C ARG A 52 -15.49 9.47 -19.60
N VAL A 53 -16.57 9.28 -18.83
CA VAL A 53 -16.47 9.07 -17.38
C VAL A 53 -15.78 7.73 -17.07
N GLY A 54 -16.17 6.67 -17.77
CA GLY A 54 -15.53 5.34 -17.66
C GLY A 54 -14.02 5.38 -17.92
N ASP A 55 -13.60 6.00 -19.02
CA ASP A 55 -12.20 6.22 -19.37
C ASP A 55 -11.47 7.03 -18.29
N GLY A 56 -12.15 8.03 -17.72
CA GLY A 56 -11.65 8.81 -16.59
C GLY A 56 -11.31 7.94 -15.38
N TYR A 57 -12.20 7.01 -15.00
CA TYR A 57 -11.95 6.08 -13.90
C TYR A 57 -10.81 5.11 -14.21
N GLU A 58 -10.75 4.60 -15.44
CA GLU A 58 -9.67 3.69 -15.85
C GLU A 58 -8.31 4.39 -15.79
N ASN A 59 -8.23 5.62 -16.28
CA ASN A 59 -7.01 6.43 -16.23
C ASN A 59 -6.61 6.77 -14.79
N ALA A 60 -7.57 7.21 -13.97
CA ALA A 60 -7.32 7.48 -12.55
C ALA A 60 -6.80 6.24 -11.81
N TRP A 61 -7.36 5.06 -12.10
CA TRP A 61 -6.88 3.80 -11.55
C TRP A 61 -5.44 3.47 -12.01
N LYS A 62 -5.13 3.63 -13.29
CA LYS A 62 -3.78 3.40 -13.83
C LYS A 62 -2.75 4.32 -13.16
N GLU A 63 -3.08 5.59 -13.02
CA GLU A 63 -2.22 6.58 -12.35
C GLU A 63 -2.00 6.24 -10.87
N TRP A 64 -3.06 5.88 -10.16
CA TRP A 64 -2.98 5.48 -8.76
C TRP A 64 -2.13 4.21 -8.58
N LYS A 65 -2.32 3.23 -9.46
CA LYS A 65 -1.54 1.98 -9.46
C LYS A 65 -0.06 2.23 -9.75
N ALA A 66 0.25 3.13 -10.69
CA ALA A 66 1.63 3.53 -10.97
C ALA A 66 2.28 4.22 -9.76
N PHE A 67 1.54 5.12 -9.10
CA PHE A 67 1.99 5.76 -7.86
C PHE A 67 2.25 4.74 -6.74
N ALA A 68 1.30 3.83 -6.48
CA ALA A 68 1.43 2.82 -5.44
C ALA A 68 2.65 1.90 -5.67
N ARG A 69 2.92 1.52 -6.92
CA ARG A 69 4.11 0.76 -7.30
C ARG A 69 5.40 1.55 -7.04
N SER A 70 5.45 2.82 -7.45
CA SER A 70 6.60 3.69 -7.21
C SER A 70 6.87 3.86 -5.70
N ALA A 71 5.83 4.12 -4.92
CA ALA A 71 5.91 4.25 -3.47
C ALA A 71 6.41 2.95 -2.81
N SER A 72 5.89 1.79 -3.22
CA SER A 72 6.32 0.48 -2.74
C SER A 72 7.80 0.22 -3.04
N ASN A 73 8.25 0.50 -4.27
CA ASN A 73 9.65 0.32 -4.66
C ASN A 73 10.58 1.21 -3.83
N ARG A 74 10.21 2.48 -3.61
CA ARG A 74 10.98 3.40 -2.76
C ARG A 74 11.13 2.86 -1.35
N LEU A 75 10.05 2.35 -0.76
CA LEU A 75 10.07 1.78 0.58
C LEU A 75 10.92 0.49 0.63
N LYS A 76 10.77 -0.38 -0.38
CA LYS A 76 11.51 -1.65 -0.49
C LYS A 76 13.02 -1.43 -0.44
N VAL A 77 13.55 -0.46 -1.19
CA VAL A 77 14.99 -0.13 -1.16
C VAL A 77 15.47 0.22 0.25
N VAL A 78 14.68 0.97 1.02
CA VAL A 78 15.03 1.32 2.40
C VAL A 78 14.92 0.10 3.33
N MET A 79 13.96 -0.80 3.10
CA MET A 79 13.85 -2.05 3.86
C MET A 79 15.02 -3.00 3.57
N GLU A 80 15.44 -3.14 2.32
CA GLU A 80 16.60 -3.95 1.92
C GLU A 80 17.90 -3.45 2.57
N LYS A 81 18.08 -2.11 2.67
CA LYS A 81 19.20 -1.52 3.43
C LYS A 81 19.15 -1.90 4.91
N GLU A 82 17.95 -1.88 5.52
CA GLU A 82 17.78 -2.27 6.93
C GLU A 82 18.14 -3.74 7.15
N GLU A 83 17.61 -4.62 6.31
CA GLU A 83 17.89 -6.06 6.38
C GLU A 83 19.37 -6.36 6.16
N GLY A 84 20.01 -5.70 5.20
CA GLY A 84 21.46 -5.81 4.97
C GLY A 84 22.28 -5.39 6.18
N ALA A 85 21.91 -4.30 6.86
CA ALA A 85 22.58 -3.86 8.08
C ALA A 85 22.35 -4.83 9.25
N LYS A 86 21.12 -5.34 9.43
CA LYS A 86 20.80 -6.35 10.46
C LYS A 86 21.58 -7.64 10.25
N LYS A 87 21.66 -8.12 9.00
CA LYS A 87 22.40 -9.33 8.65
C LYS A 87 23.88 -9.20 8.99
N LYS A 88 24.51 -8.07 8.62
CA LYS A 88 25.91 -7.80 8.97
C LYS A 88 26.15 -7.75 10.48
N ILE A 89 25.23 -7.16 11.26
CA ILE A 89 25.35 -7.16 12.72
C ILE A 89 25.33 -8.59 13.28
N GLN A 90 24.46 -9.44 12.75
CA GLN A 90 24.38 -10.86 13.14
C GLN A 90 25.65 -11.63 12.77
N GLU A 91 26.15 -11.44 11.54
CA GLU A 91 27.40 -12.04 11.06
C GLU A 91 28.59 -11.62 11.95
N ASN A 92 28.72 -10.32 12.22
CA ASN A 92 29.76 -9.79 13.10
C ASN A 92 29.63 -10.33 14.53
N ALA A 93 28.40 -10.46 15.05
CA ALA A 93 28.18 -11.04 16.38
C ALA A 93 28.59 -12.51 16.46
N ALA A 94 28.30 -13.29 15.41
CA ALA A 94 28.73 -14.69 15.30
C ALA A 94 30.26 -14.81 15.18
N GLU A 95 30.89 -13.94 14.39
CA GLU A 95 32.35 -13.89 14.25
C GLU A 95 33.02 -13.52 15.59
N ILE A 96 32.53 -12.47 16.27
CA ILE A 96 33.02 -12.07 17.60
C ILE A 96 32.94 -13.24 18.58
N ASN A 97 31.81 -13.96 18.63
CA ASN A 97 31.66 -15.12 19.51
C ASN A 97 32.68 -16.20 19.17
N THR A 98 32.84 -16.54 17.89
CA THR A 98 33.82 -17.52 17.41
C THR A 98 35.25 -17.15 17.81
N LEU A 99 35.63 -15.88 17.63
CA LEU A 99 36.95 -15.35 17.99
C LEU A 99 37.18 -15.34 19.51
N LYS A 100 36.14 -15.06 20.31
CA LYS A 100 36.21 -15.13 21.79
C LYS A 100 36.49 -16.55 22.28
N PHE A 101 35.98 -17.58 21.60
CA PHE A 101 36.25 -18.98 21.96
C PHE A 101 37.68 -19.43 21.60
N LYS A 102 38.25 -18.92 20.50
CA LYS A 102 39.60 -19.31 20.03
C LYS A 102 40.75 -18.76 20.89
N LYS A 103 40.49 -17.76 21.76
CA LYS A 103 41.42 -17.21 22.78
C LYS A 103 42.82 -16.79 22.26
N SER A 104 42.98 -16.47 20.98
CA SER A 104 44.25 -15.95 20.45
C SER A 104 44.43 -14.45 20.77
N ARG A 105 45.68 -14.00 20.92
CA ARG A 105 46.03 -12.59 21.12
C ARG A 105 45.80 -11.75 19.86
N ALA A 106 45.96 -12.35 18.67
CA ALA A 106 45.67 -11.71 17.38
C ALA A 106 44.15 -11.43 17.21
N ASP A 107 43.30 -12.31 17.73
CA ASP A 107 41.85 -12.21 17.63
C ASP A 107 41.26 -11.03 18.42
N LYS A 108 41.96 -10.55 19.45
CA LYS A 108 41.53 -9.39 20.25
C LYS A 108 41.47 -8.09 19.43
N GLY A 109 42.35 -7.91 18.45
CA GLY A 109 42.32 -6.75 17.56
C GLY A 109 41.08 -6.79 16.68
N ARG A 110 40.87 -7.94 16.01
CA ARG A 110 39.72 -8.18 15.15
C ARG A 110 38.38 -8.03 15.88
N ILE A 111 38.27 -8.54 17.11
CA ILE A 111 37.06 -8.37 17.93
C ILE A 111 36.74 -6.88 18.15
N LYS A 112 37.73 -6.05 18.49
CA LYS A 112 37.51 -4.60 18.70
C LYS A 112 37.06 -3.91 17.42
N ASP A 113 37.58 -4.30 16.28
CA ASP A 113 37.20 -3.73 14.99
C ASP A 113 35.77 -4.11 14.61
N LEU A 114 35.39 -5.37 14.80
CA LEU A 114 34.01 -5.85 14.62
C LEU A 114 33.02 -5.16 15.59
N GLU A 115 33.42 -4.91 16.84
CA GLU A 115 32.60 -4.17 17.81
C GLU A 115 32.40 -2.71 17.39
N LYS A 116 33.43 -2.04 16.86
CA LYS A 116 33.32 -0.68 16.29
C LYS A 116 32.43 -0.67 15.05
N GLU A 117 32.58 -1.65 14.16
CA GLU A 117 31.76 -1.79 12.97
C GLU A 117 30.29 -2.00 13.35
N ASN A 118 30.00 -2.89 14.30
CA ASN A 118 28.65 -3.09 14.84
C ASN A 118 28.07 -1.80 15.41
N LYS A 119 28.85 -1.03 16.18
CA LYS A 119 28.40 0.27 16.69
C LYS A 119 28.04 1.24 15.56
N SER A 120 28.79 1.22 14.46
CA SER A 120 28.47 2.01 13.25
C SER A 120 27.19 1.52 12.58
N LEU A 121 27.04 0.21 12.39
CA LEU A 121 25.83 -0.40 11.80
C LEU A 121 24.57 -0.11 12.62
N TRP A 122 24.66 -0.10 13.95
CA TRP A 122 23.54 0.31 14.82
C TRP A 122 23.16 1.79 14.64
N LYS A 123 24.13 2.69 14.41
CA LYS A 123 23.84 4.08 14.06
C LYS A 123 23.16 4.16 12.69
N THR A 124 23.63 3.38 11.72
CA THR A 124 23.01 3.28 10.40
C THR A 124 21.56 2.80 10.50
N LEU A 125 21.26 1.79 11.31
CA LEU A 125 19.89 1.32 11.53
C LEU A 125 18.97 2.42 12.08
N LYS A 126 19.44 3.21 13.06
CA LYS A 126 18.69 4.38 13.55
C LYS A 126 18.47 5.44 12.47
N GLY A 127 19.47 5.66 11.62
CA GLY A 127 19.34 6.56 10.47
C GLY A 127 18.28 6.07 9.48
N ILE A 128 18.28 4.76 9.19
CA ILE A 128 17.30 4.12 8.31
C ILE A 128 15.89 4.22 8.89
N GLU A 129 15.70 4.06 10.21
CA GLU A 129 14.40 4.25 10.85
C GLU A 129 13.86 5.68 10.64
N GLY A 130 14.73 6.68 10.77
CA GLY A 130 14.42 8.07 10.45
C GLY A 130 14.06 8.27 8.97
N GLU A 131 14.85 7.68 8.06
CA GLU A 131 14.60 7.69 6.61
C GLU A 131 13.24 7.06 6.27
N LYS A 132 12.91 5.90 6.85
CA LYS A 132 11.61 5.23 6.71
C LYS A 132 10.47 6.13 7.16
N SER A 133 10.56 6.68 8.36
CA SER A 133 9.53 7.57 8.90
C SER A 133 9.31 8.82 8.04
N ARG A 134 10.40 9.39 7.51
CA ARG A 134 10.34 10.51 6.58
C ARG A 134 9.69 10.11 5.25
N LEU A 135 10.14 9.01 4.66
CA LEU A 135 9.66 8.51 3.38
C LEU A 135 8.17 8.16 3.44
N CYS A 136 7.71 7.49 4.51
CA CYS A 136 6.30 7.21 4.71
C CYS A 136 5.47 8.51 4.76
N ARG A 137 5.93 9.54 5.48
CA ARG A 137 5.25 10.84 5.53
C ARG A 137 5.21 11.54 4.18
N GLU A 138 6.28 11.47 3.40
CA GLU A 138 6.33 12.02 2.05
C GLU A 138 5.35 11.28 1.12
N ILE A 139 5.36 9.95 1.13
CA ILE A 139 4.43 9.11 0.35
C ILE A 139 2.99 9.40 0.74
N SER A 140 2.66 9.50 2.04
CA SER A 140 1.30 9.80 2.48
C SER A 140 0.82 11.18 1.99
N LYS A 141 1.68 12.20 2.05
CA LYS A 141 1.36 13.55 1.53
C LYS A 141 1.17 13.56 0.02
N GLU A 142 2.06 12.89 -0.71
CA GLU A 142 1.99 12.77 -2.16
C GLU A 142 0.73 12.01 -2.59
N GLY A 143 0.42 10.92 -1.90
CA GLY A 143 -0.79 10.12 -2.11
C GLY A 143 -2.07 10.92 -1.86
N ALA A 144 -2.13 11.70 -0.77
CA ALA A 144 -3.28 12.56 -0.50
C ALA A 144 -3.50 13.61 -1.60
N ARG A 145 -2.42 14.24 -2.09
CA ARG A 145 -2.48 15.22 -3.19
C ARG A 145 -2.95 14.57 -4.49
N LYS A 146 -2.40 13.41 -4.84
CA LYS A 146 -2.79 12.66 -6.04
C LYS A 146 -4.24 12.22 -5.97
N HIS A 147 -4.67 11.68 -4.83
CA HIS A 147 -6.07 11.30 -4.62
C HIS A 147 -7.02 12.49 -4.80
N GLY A 148 -6.69 13.64 -4.21
CA GLY A 148 -7.47 14.87 -4.39
C GLY A 148 -7.59 15.27 -5.87
N ALA A 149 -6.46 15.34 -6.58
CA ALA A 149 -6.44 15.70 -8.00
C ALA A 149 -7.27 14.73 -8.86
N LEU A 150 -7.15 13.41 -8.62
CA LEU A 150 -7.94 12.40 -9.32
C LEU A 150 -9.44 12.52 -9.01
N SER A 151 -9.78 12.72 -7.74
CA SER A 151 -11.17 12.92 -7.30
C SER A 151 -11.81 14.17 -7.94
N ASP A 152 -11.07 15.27 -7.99
CA ASP A 152 -11.53 16.52 -8.59
C ASP A 152 -11.74 16.36 -10.10
N SER A 153 -10.81 15.69 -10.79
CA SER A 153 -10.93 15.38 -12.22
C SER A 153 -12.14 14.50 -12.53
N LEU A 154 -12.36 13.43 -11.76
CA LEU A 154 -13.53 12.57 -11.93
C LEU A 154 -14.83 13.30 -11.63
N SER A 155 -14.83 14.17 -10.62
CA SER A 155 -15.98 15.00 -10.28
C SER A 155 -16.33 16.00 -11.39
N ALA A 156 -15.32 16.55 -12.06
CA ALA A 156 -15.51 17.41 -13.23
C ALA A 156 -16.15 16.64 -14.40
N LEU A 157 -15.62 15.44 -14.72
CA LEU A 157 -16.18 14.58 -15.77
C LEU A 157 -17.65 14.21 -15.50
N TRP A 158 -17.99 13.91 -14.24
CA TRP A 158 -19.38 13.64 -13.85
C TRP A 158 -20.29 14.85 -13.97
N LYS A 159 -19.80 16.06 -13.68
CA LYS A 159 -20.57 17.30 -13.87
C LYS A 159 -20.83 17.56 -15.34
N GLU A 160 -19.83 17.37 -16.19
CA GLU A 160 -19.96 17.49 -17.65
C GLU A 160 -20.99 16.50 -18.19
N ALA A 161 -20.85 15.21 -17.84
CA ALA A 161 -21.77 14.17 -18.29
C ALA A 161 -23.21 14.44 -17.82
N ARG A 162 -23.41 14.87 -16.57
CA ARG A 162 -24.74 15.23 -16.06
C ARG A 162 -25.33 16.46 -16.75
N GLY A 163 -24.51 17.44 -17.10
CA GLY A 163 -24.94 18.63 -17.83
C GLY A 163 -25.41 18.31 -19.24
N ALA A 164 -24.78 17.34 -19.90
CA ALA A 164 -25.16 16.90 -21.25
C ALA A 164 -26.38 15.95 -21.29
N LEU A 165 -26.78 15.38 -20.15
CA LEU A 165 -27.93 14.49 -20.02
C LEU A 165 -29.24 15.20 -19.59
N ARG A 166 -29.22 16.53 -19.48
CA ARG A 166 -30.38 17.37 -19.13
C ARG A 166 -30.85 18.15 -20.35
#